data_AF-A0A831GU75-F1
#
_entry.id   AF-A0A831GU75-F1
#
_cell.length_a   1.000
_cell.length_b   1.000
_cell.length_c   1.000
_cell.angle_alpha   90.00
_cell.angle_beta   90.00
_cell.angle_gamma   90.00
#
_symmetry.space_group_name_H-M   'P 1'
#
loop_
_entity.id
_entity.type
_entity.pdbx_description
1 polymer ?
#
loop_
_entity_poly.entity_id
_entity_poly.type
_entity_poly.pdbx_seq_one_letter_code
_entity_poly.pdbx_strand_id
1 'polypeptide(L)'
;MRQWVLSFPFQLRFLFASRPEIMGWVLGIVYRVIATHLVKKAGHTHQVAKTGAVTLIQRFGSALNLNVHFHMLFLDGVYVEQSHGSARF
;
A
#
# COMPACT_ATOMS: atom_id res chain seq x y z
N MET A 1 3.91 1.71 13.50
CA MET A 1 2.93 1.35 12.44
C MET A 1 2.22 2.61 12.00
N ARG A 2 1.95 2.79 10.72
CA ARG A 2 1.29 3.98 10.16
C ARG A 2 0.12 3.58 9.26
N GLN A 3 -1.04 4.18 9.52
CA GLN A 3 -2.24 4.02 8.69
C GLN A 3 -2.26 5.06 7.56
N TRP A 4 -2.62 4.60 6.37
CA TRP A 4 -2.90 5.42 5.20
C TRP A 4 -4.28 5.10 4.66
N VAL A 5 -5.06 6.12 4.33
CA VAL A 5 -6.34 5.96 3.65
C VAL A 5 -6.26 6.66 2.30
N LEU A 6 -6.50 5.91 1.22
CA LEU A 6 -6.55 6.46 -0.13
C LEU A 6 -7.96 6.38 -0.67
N SER A 7 -8.60 7.54 -0.81
CA SER A 7 -9.89 7.70 -1.47
C SER A 7 -9.68 8.16 -2.91
N PHE A 8 -10.55 7.69 -3.81
CA PHE A 8 -10.45 8.01 -5.24
C PHE A 8 -11.50 9.05 -5.67
N PRO A 9 -11.25 9.79 -6.77
CA PRO A 9 -12.28 10.52 -7.49
C PRO A 9 -13.47 9.64 -7.84
N PHE A 10 -14.67 10.23 -7.89
CA PHE A 10 -15.94 9.50 -8.05
C PHE A 10 -15.92 8.54 -9.24
N GLN A 11 -15.47 9.00 -10.41
CA GLN A 11 -15.40 8.23 -11.65
C GLN A 11 -14.49 7.01 -11.54
N LEU A 12 -13.34 7.15 -10.85
CA LEU A 12 -12.41 6.04 -10.65
C LEU A 12 -12.97 4.98 -9.71
N ARG A 13 -13.85 5.34 -8.77
CA ARG A 13 -14.53 4.36 -7.92
C ARG A 13 -15.38 3.39 -8.75
N PHE A 14 -16.09 3.89 -9.76
CA PHE A 14 -16.86 3.04 -10.69
C PHE A 14 -15.93 2.18 -11.54
N LEU A 15 -14.87 2.78 -12.10
CA LEU A 15 -13.88 2.03 -12.90
C LEU A 15 -13.30 0.86 -12.12
N PHE A 16 -12.85 1.09 -10.89
CA PHE A 16 -12.26 0.07 -10.03
C PHE A 16 -13.29 -0.95 -9.54
N ALA A 17 -14.55 -0.52 -9.37
CA ALA A 17 -15.62 -1.44 -9.03
C ALA A 17 -15.93 -2.43 -10.17
N SER A 18 -15.90 -1.96 -11.41
CA SER A 18 -16.20 -2.76 -12.60
C SER A 18 -14.99 -3.50 -13.16
N ARG A 19 -13.77 -3.01 -12.91
CA ARG A 19 -12.51 -3.57 -13.42
C ARG A 19 -11.50 -3.77 -12.27
N PRO A 20 -11.61 -4.90 -11.54
CA PRO A 20 -10.76 -5.16 -10.37
C PRO A 20 -9.28 -5.34 -10.71
N GLU A 21 -8.92 -5.73 -11.94
CA GLU A 21 -7.54 -5.81 -12.38
C GLU A 21 -6.86 -4.42 -12.40
N ILE A 22 -7.50 -3.41 -12.97
CA ILE A 22 -7.02 -2.02 -12.94
C ILE A 22 -6.85 -1.53 -11.50
N MET A 23 -7.81 -1.84 -10.63
CA MET A 23 -7.72 -1.52 -9.20
C MET A 23 -6.47 -2.17 -8.57
N GLY A 24 -6.19 -3.43 -8.88
CA GLY A 24 -5.00 -4.15 -8.42
C GLY A 24 -3.70 -3.50 -8.88
N TRP A 25 -3.64 -3.04 -10.13
CA TRP A 25 -2.48 -2.29 -10.64
C TRP A 25 -2.27 -0.96 -9.91
N VAL A 26 -3.36 -0.22 -9.67
CA VAL A 26 -3.32 1.03 -8.90
C VAL A 26 -2.85 0.75 -7.46
N LEU A 27 -3.36 -0.29 -6.81
CA LEU A 27 -2.87 -0.72 -5.49
C LEU A 27 -1.36 -1.02 -5.53
N GLY A 28 -0.88 -1.71 -6.56
CA GLY A 28 0.55 -1.98 -6.76
C GLY A 28 1.39 -0.70 -6.89
N ILE A 29 0.90 0.31 -7.60
CA ILE A 29 1.58 1.62 -7.71
C ILE A 29 1.64 2.29 -6.34
N VAL A 30 0.51 2.39 -5.64
CA VAL A 30 0.43 3.04 -4.32
C VAL A 30 1.36 2.35 -3.32
N TYR A 31 1.33 1.02 -3.28
CA TYR A 31 2.23 0.23 -2.44
C TYR A 31 3.70 0.53 -2.76
N ARG A 32 4.11 0.51 -4.03
CA ARG A 32 5.50 0.81 -4.43
C ARG A 32 5.94 2.21 -4.05
N VAL A 33 5.05 3.21 -4.15
CA VAL A 33 5.36 4.59 -3.76
C VAL A 33 5.63 4.69 -2.27
N ILE A 34 4.74 4.13 -1.43
CA ILE A 34 4.92 4.16 0.03
C ILE A 34 6.14 3.33 0.44
N ALA A 35 6.33 2.15 -0.16
CA ALA A 35 7.48 1.31 0.12
C ALA A 35 8.79 2.02 -0.22
N THR A 36 8.85 2.69 -1.38
CA THR A 36 10.02 3.47 -1.80
C THR A 36 10.27 4.64 -0.86
N HIS A 37 9.23 5.32 -0.39
CA HIS A 37 9.36 6.38 0.59
C HIS A 37 9.99 5.86 1.90
N LEU A 38 9.49 4.74 2.44
CA LEU A 38 10.00 4.15 3.69
C LEU A 38 11.45 3.67 3.55
N VAL A 39 11.77 2.96 2.47
CA VAL A 39 13.13 2.48 2.17
C VAL A 39 14.12 3.63 2.05
N LYS A 40 13.77 4.70 1.32
CA LYS A 40 14.62 5.89 1.19
C LYS A 40 14.77 6.63 2.51
N LYS A 41 13.68 6.78 3.27
CA LYS A 41 13.70 7.43 4.59
C LYS A 41 14.61 6.68 5.58
N ALA A 42 14.70 5.37 5.46
CA ALA A 42 15.60 4.53 6.25
C ALA A 42 17.06 4.50 5.74
N GLY A 43 17.38 5.19 4.63
CA GLY A 43 18.73 5.24 4.07
C GLY A 43 19.15 3.99 3.29
N HIS A 44 18.19 3.16 2.86
CA HIS A 44 18.46 1.90 2.16
C HIS A 44 17.97 1.91 0.71
N THR A 45 18.27 0.83 -0.01
CA THR A 45 17.72 0.53 -1.34
C THR A 45 16.80 -0.68 -1.27
N HIS A 46 15.93 -0.85 -2.27
CA HIS A 46 15.03 -2.00 -2.36
C HIS A 46 15.75 -3.35 -2.55
N GLN A 47 17.05 -3.32 -2.86
CA GLN A 47 17.89 -4.52 -2.96
C GLN A 47 18.10 -5.15 -1.59
N VAL A 48 18.28 -4.33 -0.56
CA VAL A 48 18.63 -4.78 0.80
C VAL A 48 17.52 -4.57 1.82
N ALA A 49 16.49 -3.78 1.49
CA ALA A 49 15.39 -3.46 2.40
C ALA A 49 14.01 -3.81 1.83
N LYS A 50 13.13 -4.33 2.69
CA LYS A 50 11.73 -4.69 2.38
C LYS A 50 10.78 -4.03 3.38
N THR A 51 9.59 -3.67 2.92
CA THR A 51 8.50 -3.12 3.76
C THR A 51 7.42 -4.16 3.98
N GLY A 52 6.66 -4.03 5.08
CA GLY A 52 5.46 -4.83 5.33
C GLY A 52 4.21 -3.96 5.35
N ALA A 53 3.14 -4.41 4.69
CA ALA A 53 1.84 -3.76 4.79
C ALA A 53 0.68 -4.75 4.67
N VAL A 54 -0.45 -4.38 5.28
CA VAL A 54 -1.75 -5.02 5.07
C VAL A 54 -2.69 -3.98 4.47
N THR A 55 -3.38 -4.34 3.40
CA THR A 55 -4.38 -3.46 2.77
C THR A 55 -5.76 -4.10 2.83
N LEU A 56 -6.72 -3.37 3.38
CA LEU A 56 -8.15 -3.65 3.27
C LEU A 56 -8.74 -2.76 2.17
N ILE A 57 -9.37 -3.38 1.18
CA ILE A 57 -10.09 -2.67 0.13
C ILE A 57 -11.56 -2.60 0.52
N GLN A 58 -12.02 -1.42 0.91
CA GLN A 58 -13.42 -1.20 1.24
C GLN A 58 -14.15 -0.66 0.02
N ARG A 59 -15.31 -1.24 -0.32
CA ARG A 59 -16.06 -0.93 -1.55
C ARG A 59 -17.33 -0.11 -1.32
N PHE A 60 -17.67 0.18 -0.07
CA PHE A 60 -18.89 0.89 0.31
C PHE A 60 -18.61 1.99 1.34
N GLY A 61 -19.42 3.05 1.30
CA GLY A 61 -19.46 4.11 2.32
C GLY A 61 -20.44 3.80 3.45
N SER A 62 -20.54 4.68 4.45
CA SER A 62 -21.45 4.51 5.59
C SER A 62 -22.93 4.39 5.17
N ALA A 63 -23.32 5.01 4.05
CA ALA A 63 -24.65 4.91 3.46
C ALA A 63 -24.80 3.73 2.48
N LEU A 64 -23.88 2.76 2.49
CA LEU A 64 -23.79 1.63 1.55
C LEU A 64 -23.64 2.03 0.07
N ASN A 65 -23.37 3.31 -0.22
CA ASN A 65 -23.08 3.79 -1.56
C ASN A 65 -21.73 3.24 -2.06
N LEU A 66 -21.61 3.03 -3.37
CA LEU A 66 -20.35 2.57 -3.97
C LEU A 66 -19.21 3.55 -3.64
N ASN A 67 -18.23 3.07 -2.89
CA ASN A 67 -17.10 3.87 -2.47
C ASN A 67 -15.86 2.99 -2.30
N VAL A 68 -15.18 2.71 -3.42
CA VAL A 68 -13.90 1.99 -3.41
C VAL A 68 -12.82 2.90 -2.82
N HIS A 69 -12.15 2.44 -1.77
CA HIS A 69 -11.00 3.10 -1.13
C HIS A 69 -10.11 2.07 -0.43
N PHE A 70 -8.85 2.44 -0.21
CA PHE A 70 -7.86 1.56 0.43
C PHE A 70 -7.58 2.03 1.85
N HIS A 71 -7.70 1.11 2.81
CA HIS A 71 -7.14 1.25 4.16
C HIS A 71 -5.86 0.43 4.22
N MET A 72 -4.72 1.10 4.39
CA MET A 72 -3.42 0.46 4.35
C MET A 72 -2.70 0.67 5.67
N LEU A 73 -2.30 -0.43 6.31
CA LEU A 73 -1.45 -0.41 7.50
C LEU A 73 -0.03 -0.79 7.07
N PHE A 74 0.89 0.17 7.10
CA PHE A 74 2.31 -0.07 6.88
C PHE A 74 3.04 -0.18 8.21
N LEU A 75 4.01 -1.11 8.28
CA LEU A 75 5.06 -1.03 9.29
C LEU A 75 5.85 0.26 9.04
N ASP A 76 6.06 1.07 10.07
CA ASP A 76 6.67 2.40 9.93
C ASP A 76 8.21 2.29 9.92
N GLY A 77 8.72 1.43 9.04
CA GLY A 77 10.12 1.02 8.96
C GLY A 77 10.32 -0.05 7.89
N VAL A 78 11.52 -0.63 7.85
CA VAL A 78 11.91 -1.61 6.82
C VAL A 78 12.70 -2.75 7.45
N TYR A 79 12.53 -3.96 6.93
CA TYR A 79 13.42 -5.07 7.21
C TYR A 79 14.62 -5.02 6.28
N VAL A 80 15.83 -5.05 6.83
CA VAL A 80 17.10 -5.06 6.12
C VAL A 80 17.70 -6.46 6.20
N GLU A 81 18.04 -7.03 5.06
CA GLU A 81 18.72 -8.32 4.97
C GLU A 81 20.19 -8.18 5.39
N GLN A 82 20.63 -9.07 6.28
CA GLN A 82 22.01 -9.13 6.77
C GLN A 82 22.79 -10.24 6.04
N SER A 83 24.12 -10.17 6.05
CA SER A 83 25.01 -11.09 5.31
C SER A 83 24.80 -12.58 5.62
N HIS A 84 24.37 -12.93 6.82
CA HIS A 84 24.03 -14.30 7.25
C HIS A 84 22.57 -14.72 6.95
N GLY A 85 21.82 -13.94 6.16
CA GLY A 85 20.45 -14.26 5.71
C GLY A 85 19.33 -13.92 6.70
N SER A 86 19.63 -13.43 7.90
CA SER A 86 18.61 -12.91 8.82
C SER A 86 18.16 -11.48 8.43
N ALA A 87 16.96 -11.09 8.86
CA ALA A 87 16.39 -9.77 8.61
C ALA A 87 16.28 -8.97 9.92
N ARG A 88 16.76 -7.73 9.90
CA ARG A 88 16.64 -6.77 11.01
C ARG A 88 15.65 -5.67 10.64
N PHE A 89 14.66 -5.41 11.50
CA PHE A 89 13.80 -4.23 11.36
C PHE A 89 14.51 -2.94 11.80
#